data_AF-A0A6M0MBL1-F1
#
_entry.id   AF-A0A6M0MBL1-F1
#
_cell.length_a   1.000
_cell.length_b   1.000
_cell.length_c   1.000
_cell.angle_alpha   90.00
_cell.angle_beta   90.00
_cell.angle_gamma   90.00
#
_symmetry.space_group_name_H-M   'P 1'
#
loop_
_entity.id
_entity.type
_entity.pdbx_description
1 polymer ?
#
loop_
_entity_poly.entity_id
_entity_poly.type
_entity_poly.pdbx_seq_one_letter_code
_entity_poly.pdbx_strand_id
1 'polypeptide(L)'
;EDFKEKASALNLKVDDTKKYTTYLLEGSEQTKKIRDRSLKNDKFLKENLKERIEKNTIGYSVEEVVKLWNDKESIQEKNQEKEISILVEDWQIEKETENFLYVTIDTALDKEATIKIPARCVDKLENGDYQVF
;
A
#
# COMPACT_ATOMS: atom_id res chain seq x y z
N GLU A 1 18.55 17.52 -11.67
CA GLU A 1 18.92 16.32 -12.46
C GLU A 1 18.51 15.03 -11.78
N ASP A 2 18.77 14.89 -10.47
CA ASP A 2 18.37 13.75 -9.62
C ASP A 2 17.04 13.04 -9.99
N PHE A 3 15.94 13.78 -10.10
CA PHE A 3 14.64 13.20 -10.49
C PHE A 3 14.66 12.51 -11.86
N LYS A 4 15.28 13.13 -12.87
CA LYS A 4 15.33 12.57 -14.24
C LYS A 4 16.23 11.33 -14.30
N GLU A 5 17.32 11.32 -13.54
CA GLU A 5 18.23 10.17 -13.43
C GLU A 5 17.51 8.97 -12.81
N LYS A 6 16.84 9.17 -11.67
CA LYS A 6 16.04 8.14 -11.00
C LYS A 6 14.88 7.66 -11.86
N ALA A 7 14.18 8.58 -12.52
CA ALA A 7 13.09 8.23 -13.44
C ALA A 7 13.59 7.34 -14.58
N SER A 8 14.73 7.69 -15.19
CA SER A 8 15.32 6.87 -16.26
C SER A 8 15.72 5.47 -15.79
N ALA A 9 16.23 5.35 -14.56
CA ALA A 9 16.58 4.05 -13.97
C ALA A 9 15.35 3.15 -13.72
N LEU A 10 14.16 3.74 -13.57
CA LEU A 10 12.88 3.05 -13.44
C LEU A 10 12.13 2.91 -14.77
N ASN A 11 12.80 3.08 -15.92
CA ASN A 11 12.19 3.09 -17.25
C ASN A 11 11.06 4.13 -17.41
N LEU A 12 11.04 5.18 -16.60
CA LEU A 12 10.08 6.28 -16.69
C LEU A 12 10.66 7.40 -17.56
N LYS A 13 10.13 7.54 -18.77
CA LYS A 13 10.50 8.60 -19.70
C LYS A 13 9.75 9.88 -19.39
N VAL A 14 10.50 10.94 -19.09
CA VAL A 14 9.99 12.28 -18.79
C VAL A 14 10.31 13.23 -19.95
N ASP A 15 9.30 13.87 -20.53
CA ASP A 15 9.46 14.89 -21.57
C ASP A 15 8.86 16.22 -21.09
N ASP A 16 9.73 17.17 -20.75
CA ASP A 16 9.41 18.52 -20.25
C ASP A 16 9.64 19.63 -21.30
N THR A 17 9.89 19.26 -22.56
CA THR A 17 10.23 20.23 -23.62
C THR A 17 9.03 21.02 -24.15
N LYS A 18 7.82 20.52 -23.89
CA LYS A 18 6.56 21.08 -24.42
C LYS A 18 5.82 21.89 -23.34
N LYS A 19 4.65 22.41 -23.71
CA LYS A 19 3.75 23.13 -22.78
C LYS A 19 3.43 22.36 -21.50
N TYR A 20 3.45 21.03 -21.56
CA TYR A 20 3.19 20.17 -20.42
C TYR A 20 4.25 19.09 -20.35
N THR A 21 4.70 18.78 -19.14
CA THR A 21 5.51 17.60 -18.88
C THR A 21 4.68 16.35 -19.15
N THR A 22 5.26 15.37 -19.84
CA THR A 22 4.61 14.08 -20.10
C THR A 22 5.47 12.93 -19.61
N TYR A 23 4.80 11.86 -19.20
CA TYR A 23 5.38 10.68 -18.58
C TYR A 23 4.95 9.42 -19.35
N LEU A 24 5.90 8.53 -19.59
CA LEU A 24 5.66 7.22 -20.20
C LEU A 24 6.48 6.17 -19.47
N LEU A 25 5.82 5.16 -18.89
CA LEU A 25 6.50 4.03 -18.26
C LEU A 25 6.78 2.96 -19.31
N GLU A 26 8.03 2.86 -19.75
CA GLU A 26 8.48 1.87 -20.72
C GLU A 26 8.53 0.47 -20.05
N GLY A 27 7.98 -0.54 -20.72
CA GLY A 27 7.84 -1.90 -20.17
C GLY A 27 6.47 -2.21 -19.55
N SER A 28 5.58 -1.21 -19.41
CA SER A 28 4.19 -1.39 -18.98
C SER A 28 3.22 -1.49 -20.17
N GLU A 29 1.95 -1.85 -19.91
CA GLU A 29 0.86 -1.83 -20.92
C GLU A 29 0.44 -0.42 -21.35
N GLN A 30 1.12 0.63 -20.87
CA GLN A 30 0.77 2.02 -21.14
C GLN A 30 0.95 2.37 -22.63
N THR A 31 -0.15 2.52 -23.35
CA THR A 31 -0.14 2.86 -24.79
C THR A 31 -0.01 4.35 -25.10
N LYS A 32 -0.33 5.23 -24.14
CA LYS A 32 -0.33 6.69 -24.33
C LYS A 32 0.43 7.40 -23.22
N LYS A 33 1.18 8.44 -23.58
CA LYS A 33 1.85 9.32 -22.60
C LYS A 33 0.83 10.00 -21.71
N ILE A 34 1.08 10.04 -20.40
CA ILE A 34 0.26 10.76 -19.44
C ILE A 34 0.83 12.16 -19.27
N ARG A 35 -0.06 13.15 -19.31
CA ARG A 35 0.29 14.55 -19.15
C ARG A 35 0.20 14.97 -17.69
N ASP A 36 1.15 15.77 -17.25
CA ASP A 36 1.09 16.44 -15.95
C ASP A 36 -0.14 17.38 -15.86
N ARG A 37 -0.60 17.60 -14.63
CA ARG A 37 -1.72 18.50 -14.33
C ARG A 37 -1.23 19.64 -13.45
N SER A 38 -1.67 20.86 -13.77
CA SER A 38 -1.40 22.00 -12.90
C SER A 38 -2.19 21.87 -11.60
N LEU A 39 -1.47 21.85 -10.48
CA LEU A 39 -2.07 21.90 -9.14
C LEU A 39 -2.52 23.35 -8.86
N LYS A 40 -3.80 23.54 -8.54
CA LYS A 40 -4.36 24.84 -8.15
C LYS A 40 -4.39 24.97 -6.62
N ASN A 41 -3.24 24.92 -5.99
CA ASN A 41 -3.15 25.03 -4.53
C ASN A 41 -1.83 25.68 -4.13
N ASP A 42 -1.93 26.73 -3.33
CA ASP A 42 -0.80 27.58 -2.91
C ASP A 42 0.29 26.77 -2.20
N LYS A 43 -0.06 25.68 -1.51
CA LYS A 43 0.90 24.78 -0.84
C LYS A 43 1.87 24.09 -1.80
N PHE A 44 1.55 24.03 -3.09
CA PHE A 44 2.38 23.44 -4.14
C PHE A 44 2.98 24.50 -5.08
N LEU A 45 2.97 25.77 -4.67
CA LEU A 45 3.76 26.80 -5.34
C LEU A 45 5.25 26.45 -5.27
N LYS A 46 5.98 26.82 -6.31
CA LYS A 46 7.41 26.50 -6.47
C LYS A 46 8.24 26.92 -5.25
N GLU A 47 7.95 28.08 -4.67
CA GLU A 47 8.64 28.63 -3.50
C GLU A 47 8.41 27.75 -2.27
N ASN A 48 7.16 27.41 -1.98
CA ASN A 48 6.78 26.52 -0.88
C ASN A 48 7.35 25.11 -1.04
N LEU A 49 7.48 24.62 -2.28
CA LEU A 49 8.10 23.33 -2.57
C LEU A 49 9.60 23.35 -2.31
N LYS A 50 10.31 24.43 -2.65
CA LYS A 50 11.75 24.56 -2.36
C LYS A 50 12.03 24.49 -0.87
N GLU A 51 11.30 25.26 -0.06
CA GLU A 51 11.46 25.26 1.40
C GLU A 51 11.20 23.88 2.03
N ARG A 52 10.27 23.11 1.45
CA ARG A 52 9.97 21.75 1.92
C ARG A 52 11.04 20.76 1.50
N ILE A 53 11.54 20.86 0.26
CA ILE A 53 12.59 19.98 -0.26
C ILE A 53 13.89 20.19 0.53
N GLU A 54 14.23 21.42 0.92
CA GLU A 54 15.41 21.70 1.75
C GLU A 54 15.36 21.04 3.14
N LYS A 55 14.16 20.78 3.66
CA LYS A 55 13.97 20.08 4.95
C LYS A 55 14.09 18.56 4.82
N ASN A 56 14.12 18.01 3.60
CA ASN A 56 14.31 16.58 3.41
C ASN A 56 15.77 16.21 3.69
N THR A 57 16.01 15.56 4.82
CA THR A 57 17.33 15.08 5.24
C THR A 57 17.70 13.72 4.64
N ILE A 58 16.72 13.01 4.09
CA ILE A 58 16.89 11.68 3.51
C ILE A 58 16.87 11.81 1.98
N GLY A 59 18.02 11.60 1.37
CA GLY A 59 18.16 11.43 -0.08
C GLY A 59 18.42 9.97 -0.40
N TYR A 60 17.61 9.37 -1.27
CA TYR A 60 17.87 8.03 -1.78
C TYR A 60 18.82 8.12 -2.98
N SER A 61 19.75 7.17 -3.07
CA SER A 61 20.54 6.92 -4.28
C SER A 61 19.68 6.33 -5.41
N VAL A 62 20.22 6.29 -6.63
CA VAL A 62 19.52 5.68 -7.77
C VAL A 62 19.32 4.19 -7.54
N GLU A 63 20.33 3.51 -7.02
CA GLU A 63 20.30 2.07 -6.73
C GLU A 63 19.25 1.73 -5.67
N GLU A 64 19.15 2.53 -4.61
CA GLU A 64 18.13 2.34 -3.57
C GLU A 64 16.72 2.53 -4.12
N VAL A 65 16.50 3.52 -4.97
CA VAL A 65 15.19 3.75 -5.61
C VAL A 65 14.78 2.58 -6.50
N VAL A 66 15.71 2.05 -7.30
CA VAL A 66 15.46 0.87 -8.15
C VAL A 66 15.16 -0.35 -7.30
N LYS A 67 15.93 -0.57 -6.23
CA LYS A 67 15.70 -1.68 -5.30
C LYS A 67 14.32 -1.60 -4.65
N LEU A 68 13.95 -0.43 -4.11
CA LEU A 68 12.64 -0.22 -3.48
C LEU A 68 11.47 -0.40 -4.45
N TRP A 69 11.65 -0.01 -5.72
CA TRP A 69 10.66 -0.24 -6.77
C TRP A 69 10.45 -1.73 -7.02
N ASN A 70 11.53 -2.49 -7.23
CA ASN A 70 11.47 -3.93 -7.47
C ASN A 70 10.93 -4.69 -6.25
N ASP A 71 11.35 -4.31 -5.04
CA ASP A 71 10.84 -4.88 -3.80
C ASP A 71 9.32 -4.65 -3.72
N LYS A 72 8.85 -3.44 -4.04
CA LYS A 72 7.42 -3.13 -4.05
C LYS A 72 6.64 -3.90 -5.12
N GLU A 73 7.15 -4.01 -6.35
CA GLU A 73 6.52 -4.84 -7.38
C GLU A 73 6.47 -6.31 -6.95
N SER A 74 7.53 -6.82 -6.31
CA SER A 74 7.56 -8.19 -5.79
C SER A 74 6.54 -8.44 -4.65
N ILE A 75 6.19 -7.39 -3.90
CA ILE A 75 5.16 -7.43 -2.86
C ILE A 75 3.76 -7.33 -3.48
N GLN A 76 3.59 -6.57 -4.57
CA GLN A 76 2.30 -6.40 -5.25
C GLN A 76 1.94 -7.56 -6.18
N GLU A 77 2.92 -8.19 -6.83
CA GLU A 77 2.70 -9.36 -7.71
C GLU A 77 2.48 -10.66 -6.93
N LYS A 78 2.95 -10.74 -5.69
CA LYS A 78 2.62 -11.86 -4.82
C LYS A 78 1.25 -11.61 -4.22
N ASN A 79 0.40 -12.63 -4.30
CA ASN A 79 -0.90 -12.77 -3.63
C ASN A 79 -0.81 -12.69 -2.08
N GLN A 80 -0.02 -11.78 -1.52
CA GLN A 80 0.21 -11.60 -0.07
C GLN A 80 -0.89 -10.79 0.62
N GLU A 81 -2.00 -10.47 -0.05
CA GLU A 81 -3.23 -10.09 0.67
C GLU A 81 -3.84 -11.28 1.44
N LYS A 82 -3.31 -12.50 1.32
CA LYS A 82 -3.77 -13.67 2.07
C LYS A 82 -2.63 -14.38 2.80
N GLU A 83 -2.24 -13.92 3.99
CA GLU A 83 -1.33 -14.72 4.81
C GLU A 83 -1.46 -14.48 6.32
N ILE A 84 -2.65 -14.09 6.80
CA ILE A 84 -2.98 -14.23 8.23
C ILE A 84 -4.25 -15.05 8.34
N SER A 85 -4.08 -16.37 8.39
CA SER A 85 -5.16 -17.31 8.68
C SER A 85 -5.15 -17.61 10.18
N ILE A 86 -6.23 -17.30 10.90
CA ILE A 86 -6.35 -17.54 12.34
C ILE A 86 -7.40 -18.63 12.56
N LEU A 87 -7.00 -19.71 13.25
CA LEU A 87 -7.96 -20.69 13.76
C LEU A 87 -8.52 -20.17 15.08
N VAL A 88 -9.85 -20.10 15.16
CA VAL A 88 -10.58 -19.67 16.36
C VAL A 88 -11.43 -20.83 16.82
N GLU A 89 -11.18 -21.28 18.06
CA GLU A 89 -11.92 -22.40 18.67
C GLU A 89 -13.30 -21.95 19.15
N ASP A 90 -14.25 -22.89 19.26
CA ASP A 90 -15.64 -22.58 19.62
C ASP A 90 -15.80 -21.79 20.94
N TRP A 91 -14.92 -22.07 21.91
CA TRP A 91 -14.95 -21.47 23.25
C TRP A 91 -14.50 -20.01 23.24
N GLN A 92 -13.78 -19.58 22.20
CA GLN A 92 -13.36 -18.19 22.01
C GLN A 92 -14.49 -17.32 21.44
N ILE A 93 -15.62 -17.92 21.04
CA ILE A 93 -16.74 -17.20 20.44
C ILE A 93 -17.68 -16.67 21.51
N GLU A 94 -17.81 -15.35 21.58
CA GLU A 94 -18.79 -14.70 22.44
C GLU A 94 -20.18 -14.72 21.80
N LYS A 95 -20.26 -14.45 20.49
CA LYS A 95 -21.52 -14.35 19.76
C LYS A 95 -21.35 -14.54 18.25
N GLU A 96 -22.26 -15.28 17.63
CA GLU A 96 -22.42 -15.39 16.18
C GLU A 96 -23.66 -14.61 15.70
N THR A 97 -23.55 -13.91 14.59
CA THR A 97 -24.65 -13.20 13.91
C THR A 97 -24.53 -13.38 12.41
N GLU A 98 -25.61 -13.13 11.65
CA GLU A 98 -25.61 -13.27 10.18
C GLU A 98 -24.47 -12.51 9.47
N ASN A 99 -24.03 -11.39 10.03
CA ASN A 99 -23.02 -10.52 9.41
C ASN A 99 -21.66 -10.55 10.11
N PHE A 100 -21.57 -11.08 11.34
CA PHE A 100 -20.37 -10.95 12.17
C PHE A 100 -20.18 -12.10 13.18
N LEU A 101 -18.92 -12.43 13.41
CA LEU A 101 -18.42 -13.27 14.50
C LEU A 101 -17.74 -12.40 15.57
N TYR A 102 -18.12 -12.56 16.83
CA TYR A 102 -17.52 -11.88 17.97
C TYR A 102 -16.60 -12.85 18.70
N VAL A 103 -15.31 -12.53 18.75
CA VAL A 103 -14.26 -13.40 19.29
C VAL A 103 -13.58 -12.71 20.47
N THR A 104 -13.47 -13.42 21.59
CA THR A 104 -12.73 -12.98 22.77
C THR A 104 -11.24 -13.29 22.58
N ILE A 105 -10.40 -12.29 22.80
CA ILE A 105 -8.94 -12.42 22.76
C ILE A 105 -8.33 -11.96 24.08
N ASP A 106 -7.28 -12.65 24.51
CA ASP A 106 -6.43 -12.20 25.60
C ASP A 106 -5.45 -11.14 25.10
N THR A 107 -5.50 -9.96 25.69
CA THR A 107 -4.48 -8.94 25.45
C THR A 107 -3.37 -9.07 26.49
N ALA A 108 -2.12 -8.77 26.12
CA ALA A 108 -0.93 -8.89 26.95
C ALA A 108 -0.92 -8.04 28.25
N LEU A 109 -2.04 -7.38 28.59
CA LEU A 109 -2.23 -6.53 29.77
C LEU A 109 -3.28 -7.09 30.74
N ASP A 110 -3.49 -8.41 30.76
CA ASP A 110 -4.51 -9.10 31.56
C ASP A 110 -5.93 -8.53 31.34
N LYS A 111 -6.22 -8.14 30.08
CA LYS A 111 -7.53 -7.65 29.67
C LYS A 111 -8.05 -8.52 28.55
N GLU A 112 -9.23 -9.09 28.75
CA GLU A 112 -10.01 -9.68 27.68
C GLU A 112 -10.57 -8.56 26.79
N ALA A 113 -10.49 -8.75 25.48
CA ALA A 113 -11.10 -7.86 24.51
C ALA A 113 -11.92 -8.66 23.51
N THR A 114 -13.10 -8.15 23.15
CA THR A 114 -13.91 -8.74 22.08
C THR A 114 -13.61 -8.03 20.77
N ILE A 115 -13.14 -8.77 19.77
CA ILE A 115 -13.01 -8.31 18.40
C ILE A 115 -14.20 -8.74 17.56
N LYS A 116 -14.55 -7.90 16.58
CA LYS A 116 -15.67 -8.13 15.67
C LYS A 116 -15.14 -8.42 14.27
N ILE A 117 -15.42 -9.63 13.77
CA ILE A 117 -14.94 -10.12 12.49
C ILE A 117 -16.13 -10.24 11.52
N PRO A 118 -16.09 -9.65 10.32
CA PRO A 118 -17.14 -9.84 9.32
C PRO A 118 -17.29 -11.29 8.90
N ALA A 119 -18.52 -11.80 8.79
CA ALA A 119 -18.80 -13.19 8.41
C ALA A 119 -18.20 -13.58 7.04
N ARG A 120 -18.04 -12.61 6.11
CA ARG A 120 -17.36 -12.83 4.82
C ARG A 120 -15.88 -13.23 4.93
N CYS A 121 -15.28 -13.06 6.12
CA CYS A 121 -13.88 -13.37 6.42
C CYS A 121 -13.76 -14.64 7.26
N VAL A 122 -14.85 -15.40 7.45
CA VAL A 122 -14.91 -16.52 8.38
C VAL A 122 -15.54 -17.74 7.70
N ASP A 123 -14.85 -18.86 7.73
CA ASP A 123 -15.39 -20.17 7.36
C ASP A 123 -15.61 -21.02 8.62
N LYS A 124 -16.82 -21.55 8.80
CA LYS A 124 -17.14 -22.47 9.89
C LYS A 124 -16.78 -23.90 9.49
N LEU A 125 -15.94 -24.55 10.30
CA LEU A 125 -15.44 -25.90 10.07
C LEU A 125 -16.42 -26.95 10.62
N GLU A 126 -16.32 -28.18 10.10
CA GLU A 126 -17.21 -29.29 10.48
C GLU A 126 -17.09 -29.69 11.95
N ASN A 127 -15.94 -29.41 12.58
CA ASN A 127 -15.66 -29.69 13.99
C ASN A 127 -16.21 -28.60 14.94
N GLY A 128 -16.78 -27.52 14.42
CA GLY A 128 -17.34 -26.42 15.21
C GLY A 128 -16.43 -25.18 15.33
N ASP A 129 -15.17 -25.28 14.89
CA ASP A 129 -14.20 -24.18 14.90
C ASP A 129 -14.40 -23.22 13.71
N TYR A 130 -13.69 -22.09 13.73
CA TYR A 130 -13.77 -21.05 12.72
C TYR A 130 -12.40 -20.74 12.14
N GLN A 131 -12.31 -20.72 10.82
CA GLN A 131 -11.13 -20.26 10.09
C GLN A 131 -11.34 -18.81 9.64
N VAL A 132 -10.50 -17.89 10.13
CA VAL A 132 -10.55 -16.46 9.77
C VAL A 132 -9.47 -16.14 8.75
N PHE A 133 -9.79 -15.26 7.78
CA PHE A 133 -8.92 -14.79 6.69
C PHE A 133 -8.90 -13.27 6.54
#